data_AF-A0A7Y8NS98-F1
#
_entry.id   AF-A0A7Y8NS98-F1
#
_cell.length_a   1.000
_cell.length_b   1.000
_cell.length_c   1.000
_cell.angle_alpha   90.00
_cell.angle_beta   90.00
_cell.angle_gamma   90.00
#
_symmetry.space_group_name_H-M   'P 1'
#
loop_
_entity.id
_entity.type
_entity.pdbx_description
1 polymer ?
#
loop_
_entity_poly.entity_id
_entity_poly.type
_entity_poly.pdbx_seq_one_letter_code
_entity_poly.pdbx_strand_id
1 'polypeptide(L)'
;MSKQLSIFDSFSIEPYKDQADIVEKTAGQIAKDFALFGLPIDFTGNSDWAYIELFNQMCPIIDRLIHRDYPRLLSLLYQIDLSPITIKTAREENPDMPENEILAQLIIYREFKKVVMRMYFKSKKI
;
A
#
# COMPACT_ATOMS: atom_id res chain seq x y z
N MET A 1 17.01 -4.38 -4.52
CA MET A 1 15.77 -3.62 -4.84
C MET A 1 14.79 -4.61 -5.43
N SER A 2 13.68 -4.85 -4.75
CA SER A 2 12.58 -5.68 -5.25
C SER A 2 12.06 -5.09 -6.55
N LYS A 3 11.79 -5.95 -7.54
CA LYS A 3 11.24 -5.54 -8.83
C LYS A 3 9.89 -4.87 -8.61
N GLN A 4 9.74 -3.63 -9.07
CA GLN A 4 8.48 -2.90 -9.03
C GLN A 4 7.45 -3.62 -9.92
N LEU A 5 6.21 -3.81 -9.44
CA LEU A 5 5.15 -4.47 -10.22
C LEU A 5 4.82 -3.62 -11.45
N SER A 6 4.74 -4.22 -12.64
CA SER A 6 4.50 -3.51 -13.92
C SER A 6 3.13 -2.84 -13.99
N ILE A 7 2.15 -3.28 -13.19
CA ILE A 7 0.88 -2.57 -13.02
C ILE A 7 1.06 -1.10 -12.54
N PHE A 8 2.23 -0.77 -12.01
CA PHE A 8 2.59 0.57 -11.57
C PHE A 8 3.20 1.45 -12.68
N ASP A 9 3.49 0.90 -13.87
CA ASP A 9 4.22 1.60 -14.94
C ASP A 9 3.44 2.78 -15.55
N SER A 10 2.11 2.80 -15.41
CA SER A 10 1.25 3.89 -15.92
C SER A 10 1.23 5.16 -15.06
N PHE A 11 1.73 5.09 -13.82
CA PHE A 11 1.79 6.23 -12.91
C PHE A 11 3.14 6.23 -12.17
N SER A 12 4.03 7.12 -12.61
CA SER A 12 5.37 7.25 -12.05
C SER A 12 5.31 7.85 -10.63
N ILE A 13 5.71 7.05 -9.66
CA ILE A 13 5.86 7.40 -8.23
C ILE A 13 7.10 8.31 -8.03
N GLU A 14 8.07 8.17 -8.94
CA GLU A 14 9.41 8.75 -8.83
C GLU A 14 9.47 10.25 -8.56
N PRO A 15 8.60 11.11 -9.11
CA PRO A 15 8.61 12.55 -8.83
C PRO A 15 8.14 12.91 -7.41
N TYR A 16 7.55 11.97 -6.68
CA TYR A 16 6.77 12.23 -5.47
C TYR A 16 7.26 11.47 -4.24
N LYS A 17 8.10 10.44 -4.43
CA LYS A 17 8.55 9.55 -3.36
C LYS A 17 9.38 10.25 -2.27
N ASP A 18 10.08 11.34 -2.61
CA ASP A 18 10.92 12.10 -1.67
C ASP A 18 10.18 13.31 -1.08
N GLN A 19 8.88 13.45 -1.36
CA GLN A 19 8.06 14.49 -0.73
C GLN A 19 7.57 13.95 0.61
N ALA A 20 8.23 14.37 1.70
CA ALA A 20 7.91 13.95 3.07
C ALA A 20 6.40 14.03 3.39
N ASP A 21 5.71 15.08 2.91
CA ASP A 21 4.25 15.22 3.11
C ASP A 21 3.43 14.11 2.42
N ILE A 22 3.83 13.65 1.23
CA ILE A 22 3.17 12.54 0.54
C ILE A 22 3.41 11.24 1.30
N VAL A 23 4.63 11.02 1.76
CA VAL A 23 5.00 9.84 2.54
C VAL A 23 4.24 9.77 3.86
N GLU A 24 4.26 10.86 4.64
CA GLU A 24 3.53 10.96 5.92
C GLU A 24 2.02 10.76 5.74
N LYS A 25 1.42 11.39 4.74
CA LYS A 25 0.00 11.20 4.43
C LYS A 25 -0.31 9.77 4.02
N THR A 26 0.58 9.13 3.26
CA THR A 26 0.41 7.73 2.83
C THR A 26 0.47 6.79 4.02
N ALA A 27 1.50 6.93 4.87
CA ALA A 27 1.65 6.16 6.10
C ALA A 27 0.42 6.36 7.03
N GLY A 28 -0.05 7.60 7.17
CA GLY A 28 -1.22 7.91 7.98
C GLY A 28 -2.53 7.33 7.42
N GLN A 29 -2.66 7.14 6.11
CA GLN A 29 -3.83 6.47 5.54
C GLN A 29 -3.78 4.95 5.77
N ILE A 30 -2.62 4.34 5.56
CA ILE A 30 -2.40 2.92 5.85
C ILE A 30 -2.70 2.63 7.32
N ALA A 31 -2.14 3.42 8.24
CA ALA A 31 -2.36 3.24 9.68
C ALA A 31 -3.85 3.34 10.06
N LYS A 32 -4.60 4.29 9.47
CA LYS A 32 -6.04 4.41 9.69
C LYS A 32 -6.82 3.21 9.18
N ASP A 33 -6.60 2.82 7.92
CA ASP A 33 -7.33 1.71 7.32
C ASP A 33 -7.07 0.42 8.09
N PHE A 34 -5.84 0.15 8.49
CA PHE A 34 -5.48 -1.01 9.30
C PHE A 34 -6.05 -0.94 10.73
N ALA A 35 -6.04 0.23 11.36
CA ALA A 35 -6.62 0.43 12.70
C ALA A 35 -8.13 0.17 12.74
N LEU A 36 -8.89 0.48 11.67
CA LEU A 36 -10.32 0.16 11.56
C LEU A 36 -10.60 -1.33 11.70
N PHE A 37 -9.65 -2.16 11.26
CA PHE A 37 -9.73 -3.59 11.41
C PHE A 37 -8.98 -4.08 12.63
N GLY A 38 -8.52 -3.25 13.57
CA GLY A 38 -7.80 -3.69 14.78
C GLY A 38 -6.40 -4.26 14.51
N LEU A 39 -5.69 -3.72 13.52
CA LEU A 39 -4.35 -4.16 13.09
C LEU A 39 -3.36 -2.99 13.14
N PRO A 40 -3.06 -2.41 14.31
CA PRO A 40 -2.30 -1.15 14.37
C PRO A 40 -0.97 -1.23 13.62
N ILE A 41 -0.66 -0.18 12.88
CA ILE A 41 0.62 0.08 12.21
C ILE A 41 1.13 1.41 12.76
N ASP A 42 2.36 1.42 13.24
CA ASP A 42 3.01 2.61 13.77
C ASP A 42 4.01 3.14 12.74
N PHE A 43 3.99 4.45 12.46
CA PHE A 43 4.95 5.07 11.57
C PHE A 43 5.87 5.98 12.37
N THR A 44 7.19 5.76 12.31
CA THR A 44 8.16 6.52 13.11
C THR A 44 8.37 7.96 12.64
N GLY A 45 7.78 8.35 11.50
CA GLY A 45 7.96 9.68 10.90
C GLY A 45 9.23 9.82 10.06
N ASN A 46 9.98 8.74 9.83
CA ASN A 46 11.20 8.78 9.02
C ASN A 46 10.85 8.52 7.55
N SER A 47 10.82 9.57 6.73
CA SER A 47 10.45 9.49 5.32
C SER A 47 11.39 8.64 4.47
N ASP A 48 12.69 8.60 4.79
CA ASP A 48 13.72 7.93 3.98
C ASP A 48 13.53 6.41 3.93
N TRP A 49 12.91 5.85 4.97
CA TRP A 49 12.72 4.40 5.14
C TRP A 49 11.25 3.99 5.25
N ALA A 50 10.32 4.93 5.06
CA ALA A 50 8.90 4.73 5.30
C ALA A 50 8.32 3.53 4.52
N TYR A 51 8.72 3.37 3.25
CA TYR A 51 8.29 2.21 2.46
C TYR A 51 8.71 0.89 3.13
N ILE A 52 9.99 0.77 3.50
CA ILE A 52 10.54 -0.46 4.09
C ILE A 52 9.90 -0.72 5.46
N GLU A 53 9.73 0.33 6.26
CA GLU A 53 9.10 0.25 7.58
C GLU A 53 7.66 -0.27 7.49
N LEU A 54 6.83 0.36 6.66
CA LEU A 54 5.43 -0.04 6.45
C LEU A 54 5.34 -1.45 5.88
N PHE A 55 6.17 -1.76 4.88
CA PHE A 55 6.22 -3.08 4.27
C PHE A 55 6.55 -4.18 5.30
N ASN A 56 7.57 -3.94 6.13
CA ASN A 56 8.00 -4.90 7.15
C ASN A 56 6.95 -5.14 8.24
N GLN A 57 6.14 -4.13 8.57
CA GLN A 57 5.02 -4.28 9.50
C GLN A 57 3.83 -5.01 8.85
N MET A 58 3.52 -4.67 7.59
CA MET A 58 2.36 -5.20 6.89
C MET A 58 2.51 -6.67 6.50
N CYS A 59 3.69 -7.11 6.04
CA CYS A 59 3.91 -8.48 5.58
C CYS A 59 3.50 -9.56 6.60
N PRO A 60 3.93 -9.53 7.88
CA PRO A 60 3.51 -10.52 8.88
C PRO A 60 2.05 -10.37 9.31
N ILE A 61 1.46 -9.18 9.20
CA ILE A 61 0.03 -8.97 9.46
C ILE A 61 -0.79 -9.66 8.35
N ILE A 62 -0.48 -9.36 7.10
CA ILE A 62 -1.18 -9.90 5.93
C ILE A 62 -1.01 -11.41 5.87
N ASP A 63 0.20 -11.93 6.09
CA ASP A 63 0.46 -13.37 6.13
C ASP A 63 -0.43 -14.08 7.16
N ARG A 64 -0.57 -13.51 8.36
CA ARG A 64 -1.47 -14.03 9.38
C ARG A 64 -2.93 -14.01 8.94
N LEU A 65 -3.38 -12.94 8.29
CA LEU A 65 -4.76 -12.85 7.81
C LEU A 65 -5.04 -13.87 6.69
N ILE A 66 -4.10 -14.05 5.75
CA ILE A 66 -4.20 -15.08 4.70
C ILE A 66 -4.46 -16.46 5.33
N HIS A 67 -3.69 -16.82 6.36
CA HIS A 67 -3.73 -18.15 6.95
C HIS A 67 -4.78 -18.35 8.05
N ARG A 68 -5.22 -17.28 8.73
CA ARG A 68 -6.03 -17.38 9.95
C ARG A 68 -7.33 -16.59 9.93
N ASP A 69 -7.47 -15.57 9.07
CA ASP A 69 -8.62 -14.67 9.05
C ASP A 69 -8.81 -14.02 7.67
N TYR A 70 -9.03 -14.87 6.67
CA TYR A 70 -9.21 -14.42 5.28
C TYR A 70 -10.41 -13.47 5.09
N PRO A 71 -11.57 -13.62 5.78
CA PRO A 71 -12.66 -12.65 5.68
C PRO A 71 -12.27 -11.23 6.11
N ARG A 72 -11.43 -11.09 7.14
CA ARG A 72 -10.89 -9.79 7.56
C ARG A 72 -9.90 -9.22 6.55
N LEU A 73 -9.08 -10.08 5.93
CA LEU A 73 -8.24 -9.65 4.80
C LEU A 73 -9.07 -9.07 3.66
N LEU A 74 -10.13 -9.78 3.23
CA LEU A 74 -11.00 -9.30 2.16
C LEU A 74 -11.62 -7.95 2.52
N SER A 75 -12.11 -7.81 3.75
CA SER A 75 -12.71 -6.55 4.22
C SER A 75 -11.72 -5.39 4.19
N LEU A 76 -10.47 -5.62 4.59
CA LEU A 76 -9.37 -4.65 4.50
C LEU A 76 -9.06 -4.27 3.05
N LEU A 77 -8.96 -5.25 2.14
CA LEU A 77 -8.66 -4.99 0.72
C LEU A 77 -9.78 -4.19 0.04
N TYR A 78 -11.05 -4.45 0.39
CA TYR A 78 -12.19 -3.66 -0.07
C TYR A 78 -12.15 -2.23 0.44
N GLN A 79 -11.83 -2.01 1.72
CA GLN A 79 -11.68 -0.66 2.29
C GLN A 79 -10.59 0.15 1.57
N ILE A 80 -9.49 -0.50 1.21
CA ILE A 80 -8.35 0.10 0.49
C ILE A 80 -8.65 0.27 -1.01
N ASP A 81 -9.77 -0.26 -1.51
CA ASP A 81 -10.15 -0.24 -2.93
C ASP A 81 -9.11 -0.95 -3.81
N LEU A 82 -8.76 -2.17 -3.42
CA LEU A 82 -7.97 -3.13 -4.21
C LEU A 82 -8.89 -4.17 -4.85
N SER A 83 -8.91 -4.17 -6.18
CA SER A 83 -9.77 -5.08 -6.94
C SER A 83 -9.14 -6.48 -7.08
N PRO A 84 -9.96 -7.55 -7.17
CA PRO A 84 -9.47 -8.91 -7.42
C PRO A 84 -8.67 -9.03 -8.72
N ILE A 85 -9.02 -8.25 -9.75
CA ILE A 85 -8.31 -8.26 -11.03
C ILE A 85 -6.90 -7.69 -10.88
N THR A 86 -6.72 -6.58 -10.15
CA THR A 86 -5.41 -6.00 -9.83
C THR A 86 -4.52 -7.01 -9.10
N ILE A 87 -5.09 -7.68 -8.09
CA ILE A 87 -4.36 -8.68 -7.29
C ILE A 87 -3.96 -9.87 -8.16
N LYS A 88 -4.89 -10.38 -8.98
CA LYS A 88 -4.64 -11.50 -9.88
C LYS A 88 -3.52 -11.17 -10.89
N THR A 89 -3.60 -10.02 -11.54
CA THR A 89 -2.57 -9.57 -12.49
C THR A 89 -1.20 -9.46 -11.82
N ALA A 90 -1.13 -8.85 -10.63
CA ALA A 90 0.14 -8.74 -9.90
C ALA A 90 0.76 -10.11 -9.55
N ARG A 91 -0.07 -11.11 -9.21
CA ARG A 91 0.37 -12.49 -8.97
C ARG A 91 0.90 -13.16 -10.24
N GLU A 92 0.18 -13.02 -11.35
CA GLU A 92 0.59 -13.58 -12.64
C GLU A 92 1.90 -12.99 -13.14
N GLU A 93 2.13 -11.70 -12.91
CA GLU A 93 3.37 -11.01 -13.25
C GLU A 93 4.56 -11.37 -12.33
N ASN A 94 4.29 -11.88 -11.11
CA ASN A 94 5.30 -12.12 -10.08
C ASN A 94 5.08 -13.48 -9.39
N PRO A 95 5.20 -14.60 -10.13
CA PRO A 95 4.87 -15.94 -9.63
C PRO A 95 5.76 -16.40 -8.47
N ASP A 96 6.99 -15.88 -8.37
CA ASP A 96 7.95 -16.25 -7.34
C ASP A 96 7.84 -15.39 -6.06
N MET A 97 6.98 -14.35 -6.07
CA MET A 97 6.82 -13.45 -4.94
C MET A 97 5.73 -13.96 -3.99
N PRO A 98 5.99 -13.99 -2.66
CA PRO A 98 4.98 -14.36 -1.67
C PRO A 98 3.72 -13.47 -1.74
N GLU A 99 2.55 -14.07 -1.53
CA GLU A 99 1.26 -13.36 -1.65
C GLU A 99 1.15 -12.18 -0.68
N ASN A 100 1.65 -12.31 0.55
CA ASN A 100 1.69 -11.24 1.53
C ASN A 100 2.54 -10.05 1.08
N GLU A 101 3.67 -10.30 0.42
CA GLU A 101 4.53 -9.24 -0.14
C GLU A 101 3.84 -8.54 -1.32
N ILE A 102 3.21 -9.29 -2.22
CA ILE A 102 2.43 -8.71 -3.33
C ILE A 102 1.35 -7.78 -2.80
N LEU A 103 0.55 -8.26 -1.83
CA LEU A 103 -0.53 -7.48 -1.23
C LEU A 103 0.01 -6.25 -0.49
N ALA A 104 1.13 -6.38 0.24
CA ALA A 104 1.74 -5.26 0.93
C ALA A 104 2.16 -4.14 -0.04
N GLN A 105 2.78 -4.50 -1.16
CA GLN A 105 3.17 -3.54 -2.20
C GLN A 105 1.95 -2.87 -2.84
N LEU A 106 0.93 -3.65 -3.19
CA LEU A 106 -0.31 -3.15 -3.78
C LEU A 106 -1.02 -2.16 -2.85
N ILE A 107 -1.09 -2.45 -1.56
CA ILE A 107 -1.70 -1.56 -0.56
C ILE A 107 -0.93 -0.24 -0.47
N ILE A 108 0.39 -0.29 -0.30
CA ILE A 108 1.21 0.92 -0.18
C ILE A 108 1.05 1.80 -1.41
N TYR A 109 1.14 1.18 -2.60
CA TYR A 109 0.98 1.91 -3.85
C TYR A 109 -0.43 2.51 -4.01
N ARG A 110 -1.47 1.77 -3.62
CA ARG A 110 -2.86 2.23 -3.73
C ARG A 110 -3.09 3.47 -2.88
N GLU A 111 -2.63 3.46 -1.63
CA GLU A 111 -2.74 4.62 -0.74
C GLU A 111 -1.89 5.79 -1.20
N PHE A 112 -0.66 5.53 -1.64
CA PHE A 112 0.21 6.54 -2.24
C PHE A 112 -0.49 7.25 -3.41
N LYS A 113 -1.02 6.47 -4.36
CA LYS A 113 -1.74 7.00 -5.52
C LYS A 113 -2.95 7.84 -5.11
N LYS A 114 -3.73 7.44 -4.09
CA LYS A 114 -4.85 8.24 -3.55
C LYS A 114 -4.36 9.58 -3.00
N VAL A 115 -3.27 9.57 -2.23
CA VAL A 115 -2.69 10.77 -1.62
C VAL A 115 -2.23 11.75 -2.70
N VAL A 116 -1.43 11.27 -3.66
CA VAL A 116 -0.95 12.10 -4.77
C VAL A 116 -2.14 12.68 -5.54
N MET A 117 -3.10 11.86 -5.96
CA MET A 117 -4.28 12.35 -6.67
C MET A 117 -5.05 13.42 -5.88
N ARG A 118 -5.29 13.20 -4.58
CA ARG A 118 -5.97 14.19 -3.72
C ARG A 118 -5.19 15.50 -3.65
N MET A 119 -3.87 15.47 -3.55
CA MET A 119 -3.04 16.67 -3.53
C MET A 119 -3.04 17.41 -4.87
N TYR A 120 -2.89 16.67 -5.97
CA TYR A 120 -2.92 17.20 -7.33
C TYR A 120 -4.25 17.87 -7.71
N PHE A 121 -5.39 17.28 -7.32
CA PHE A 121 -6.70 17.86 -7.61
C PHE A 121 -7.10 18.95 -6.61
N LYS A 122 -6.56 18.93 -5.39
CA LYS A 122 -6.76 20.02 -4.41
C LYS A 122 -6.01 21.29 -4.82
N SER A 123 -4.82 21.17 -5.41
CA SER A 123 -4.06 22.32 -5.93
C SER A 123 -4.65 22.91 -7.23
N LYS A 124 -5.47 22.15 -7.97
CA LYS A 124 -6.19 22.58 -9.18
C LYS A 124 -7.59 23.16 -8.95
N LYS A 125 -8.03 23.35 -7.70
CA LYS A 125 -9.21 24.19 -7.42
C LYS A 125 -8.84 25.65 -7.73
N ILE A 126 -9.06 26.03 -8.98
CA ILE A 126 -9.25 27.40 -9.48
C ILE A 126 -10.69 27.80 -9.17
#